data_AF-A0A6N6NJV4-F1
#
_entry.id   AF-A0A6N6NJV4-F1
#
_cell.length_a   1.000
_cell.length_b   1.000
_cell.length_c   1.000
_cell.angle_alpha   90.00
_cell.angle_beta   90.00
_cell.angle_gamma   90.00
#
_symmetry.space_group_name_H-M   'P 1'
#
loop_
_entity.id
_entity.type
_entity.pdbx_description
1 polymer ?
#
loop_
_entity_poly.entity_id
_entity_poly.type
_entity_poly.pdbx_seq_one_letter_code
_entity_poly.pdbx_strand_id
1 'polypeptide(L)'
;YVLVGIVPGSETQYLDTGLSPDTTYYYRLMATGGGQTSDWSNTAHATTPAQLFPLTYHRNYEASDAVTANGGEFGPFQSVTLSDITSVGTSGANWTRVGYQFRGWNTDASAGWGFMDYTMPYGPSSLYAIWAAMYAIEYDGNGADGGTVPVDPQAYAEGDAVTVAPDEPT
;
A
#
# COMPACT_ATOMS: atom_id res chain seq x y z
N TYR A 1 -6.55 -13.65 -35.55
CA TYR A 1 -6.81 -15.00 -34.99
C TYR A 1 -5.59 -15.86 -35.23
N VAL A 2 -5.15 -16.59 -34.22
CA VAL A 2 -4.08 -17.61 -34.29
C VAL A 2 -4.70 -18.92 -33.81
N LEU A 3 -4.25 -20.06 -34.33
CA LEU A 3 -4.69 -21.37 -33.84
C LEU A 3 -4.15 -21.57 -32.42
N VAL A 4 -5.05 -21.71 -31.45
CA VAL A 4 -4.68 -21.94 -30.04
C VAL A 4 -4.82 -23.40 -29.63
N GLY A 5 -5.71 -24.18 -30.26
CA GLY A 5 -5.87 -25.59 -29.97
C GLY A 5 -6.75 -26.36 -30.95
N ILE A 6 -6.69 -27.69 -30.89
CA ILE A 6 -7.53 -28.63 -31.62
C ILE A 6 -8.04 -29.67 -30.61
N VAL A 7 -9.35 -29.91 -30.60
CA VAL A 7 -9.98 -30.94 -29.75
C VAL A 7 -10.70 -31.97 -30.61
N PRO A 8 -10.84 -33.23 -30.15
CA PRO A 8 -11.66 -34.23 -30.82
C PRO A 8 -13.10 -33.76 -31.02
N GLY A 9 -13.77 -34.23 -32.07
CA GLY A 9 -15.16 -33.83 -32.36
C GLY A 9 -16.20 -34.26 -31.30
N SER A 10 -15.81 -35.12 -30.35
CA SER A 10 -16.61 -35.48 -29.17
C SER A 10 -16.46 -34.49 -28.01
N GLU A 11 -15.46 -33.60 -28.05
CA GLU A 11 -15.23 -32.61 -27.02
C GLU A 11 -16.01 -31.33 -27.28
N THR A 12 -16.63 -30.81 -26.21
CA THR A 12 -17.38 -29.55 -26.25
C THR A 12 -16.67 -28.42 -25.53
N GLN A 13 -15.43 -28.66 -25.07
CA GLN A 13 -14.65 -27.73 -24.27
C GLN A 13 -13.18 -27.70 -24.70
N TYR A 14 -12.58 -26.53 -24.58
CA TYR A 14 -11.14 -26.31 -24.77
C TYR A 14 -10.66 -25.36 -23.67
N LEU A 15 -9.52 -25.69 -23.05
CA LEU A 15 -8.91 -24.86 -22.03
C LEU A 15 -7.73 -24.10 -22.64
N ASP A 16 -7.90 -22.79 -22.80
CA ASP A 16 -6.80 -21.89 -23.17
C ASP A 16 -6.08 -21.41 -21.89
N THR A 17 -4.75 -21.54 -21.84
CA THR A 17 -3.94 -21.26 -20.65
C THR A 17 -2.79 -20.33 -20.97
N GLY A 18 -2.18 -19.72 -19.95
CA GLY A 18 -1.07 -18.77 -20.15
C GLY A 18 -1.52 -17.43 -20.74
N LEU A 19 -2.80 -17.09 -20.58
CA LEU A 19 -3.37 -15.82 -21.01
C LEU A 19 -2.92 -14.69 -20.09
N SER A 20 -2.71 -13.51 -20.67
CA SER A 20 -2.39 -12.30 -19.90
C SER A 20 -3.59 -11.90 -19.04
N PRO A 21 -3.38 -11.41 -17.81
CA PRO A 21 -4.44 -10.87 -16.97
C PRO A 21 -5.05 -9.60 -17.59
N ASP A 22 -6.26 -9.25 -17.17
CA ASP A 22 -7.02 -8.07 -17.62
C ASP A 22 -7.04 -7.88 -19.15
N THR A 23 -7.13 -8.98 -19.89
CA THR A 23 -7.02 -8.98 -21.35
C THR A 23 -8.23 -9.70 -21.95
N THR A 24 -8.89 -9.04 -22.91
CA THR A 24 -10.02 -9.62 -23.65
C THR A 24 -9.52 -10.45 -24.82
N TYR A 25 -9.90 -11.73 -24.83
CA TYR A 25 -9.60 -12.67 -25.90
C TYR A 25 -10.87 -13.01 -26.69
N TYR A 26 -10.69 -13.22 -28.00
CA TYR A 26 -11.75 -13.53 -28.94
C TYR A 26 -11.51 -14.90 -29.56
N TYR A 27 -12.55 -15.73 -29.55
CA TYR A 27 -12.51 -17.12 -30.01
C TYR A 27 -13.53 -17.34 -31.12
N ARG A 28 -13.11 -18.12 -32.11
CA ARG A 28 -13.98 -18.70 -33.13
C ARG A 28 -13.48 -20.11 -33.41
N LEU A 29 -14.38 -20.99 -33.80
CA LEU A 29 -14.07 -22.39 -34.08
C LEU A 29 -14.51 -22.75 -35.50
N MET A 30 -13.88 -23.78 -36.05
CA MET A 30 -14.28 -24.42 -37.29
C MET A 30 -14.16 -25.93 -37.09
N ALA A 31 -15.06 -26.70 -37.71
CA ALA A 31 -15.01 -28.15 -37.69
C ALA A 31 -14.21 -28.66 -38.89
N THR A 32 -13.40 -29.71 -38.68
CA THR A 32 -12.71 -30.43 -39.75
C THR A 32 -13.06 -31.91 -39.69
N GLY A 33 -13.34 -32.53 -40.83
CA GLY A 33 -13.75 -33.93 -40.89
C GLY A 33 -13.94 -34.43 -42.32
N GLY A 34 -13.49 -35.66 -42.60
CA GLY A 34 -13.64 -36.28 -43.93
C GLY A 34 -12.97 -35.51 -45.08
N GLY A 35 -11.88 -34.79 -44.80
CA GLY A 35 -11.19 -33.93 -45.77
C GLY A 35 -11.83 -32.55 -45.98
N GLN A 36 -12.96 -32.27 -45.32
CA GLN A 36 -13.69 -31.01 -45.42
C GLN A 36 -13.52 -30.16 -44.16
N THR A 37 -13.75 -28.86 -44.31
CA THR A 37 -13.69 -27.87 -43.25
C THR A 37 -14.94 -26.99 -43.31
N SER A 38 -15.57 -26.71 -42.17
CA SER A 38 -16.74 -25.82 -42.09
C SER A 38 -16.36 -24.35 -42.24
N ASP A 39 -17.36 -23.49 -42.43
CA ASP A 39 -17.22 -22.06 -42.13
C ASP A 39 -16.91 -21.83 -40.64
N TRP A 40 -16.39 -20.65 -40.32
CA TRP A 40 -16.14 -20.25 -38.94
C TRP A 40 -17.46 -20.04 -38.19
N SER A 41 -17.46 -20.36 -36.89
CA SER A 41 -18.52 -19.97 -35.96
C SER A 41 -18.64 -18.44 -35.83
N ASN A 42 -19.67 -17.99 -35.11
CA ASN A 42 -19.67 -16.65 -34.53
C ASN A 42 -18.50 -16.44 -33.57
N THR A 43 -18.16 -15.18 -33.29
CA THR A 43 -17.12 -14.81 -32.33
C THR A 43 -17.66 -14.86 -30.90
N ALA A 44 -17.04 -15.67 -30.05
CA ALA A 44 -17.16 -15.59 -28.59
C ALA A 44 -16.01 -14.75 -28.02
N HIS A 45 -16.18 -14.18 -26.84
CA HIS A 45 -15.09 -13.48 -26.15
C HIS A 45 -15.19 -13.66 -24.64
N ALA A 46 -14.06 -13.50 -23.97
CA ALA A 46 -13.96 -13.48 -22.52
C ALA A 46 -12.78 -12.58 -22.10
N THR A 47 -12.88 -11.98 -20.92
CA THR A 47 -11.81 -11.17 -20.32
C THR A 47 -11.24 -11.91 -19.13
N THR A 48 -9.92 -12.06 -19.07
CA THR A 48 -9.24 -12.66 -17.93
C THR A 48 -9.35 -11.75 -16.70
N PRO A 49 -9.37 -12.30 -15.47
CA PRO A 49 -9.32 -11.49 -14.26
C PRO A 49 -8.09 -10.60 -14.20
N ALA A 50 -8.19 -9.47 -13.50
CA ALA A 50 -7.03 -8.64 -13.19
C ALA A 50 -6.07 -9.39 -12.26
N GLN A 51 -4.77 -9.19 -12.46
CA GLN A 51 -3.74 -9.66 -11.54
C GLN A 51 -3.65 -8.67 -10.38
N LEU A 52 -3.83 -9.16 -9.15
CA LEU A 52 -3.68 -8.37 -7.93
C LEU A 52 -2.46 -8.84 -7.14
N PHE A 53 -1.88 -7.91 -6.37
CA PHE A 53 -0.76 -8.15 -5.47
C PHE A 53 -1.07 -7.62 -4.07
N PRO A 54 -0.66 -8.33 -3.00
CA PRO A 54 -0.92 -7.91 -1.64
C PRO A 54 -0.01 -6.74 -1.23
N LEU A 55 -0.58 -5.83 -0.45
CA LEU A 55 0.13 -4.82 0.32
C LEU A 55 0.14 -5.21 1.80
N THR A 56 1.31 -5.21 2.42
CA THR A 56 1.47 -5.52 3.86
C THR A 56 2.01 -4.31 4.60
N TYR A 57 1.33 -3.91 5.67
CA TYR A 57 1.81 -2.89 6.60
C TYR A 57 2.56 -3.54 7.76
N HIS A 58 3.71 -3.00 8.11
CA HIS A 58 4.55 -3.39 9.23
C HIS A 58 4.60 -2.26 10.26
N ARG A 59 4.31 -2.59 11.52
CA ARG A 59 4.20 -1.60 12.59
C ARG A 59 5.53 -0.93 12.96
N ASN A 60 6.65 -1.65 12.81
CA ASN A 60 8.01 -1.11 12.84
C ASN A 60 8.36 -0.26 14.10
N TYR A 61 8.03 -0.73 15.31
CA TYR A 61 8.48 -0.05 16.53
C TYR A 61 9.99 -0.21 16.78
N GLU A 62 10.50 -1.38 16.47
CA GLU A 62 11.88 -1.79 16.65
C GLU A 62 12.23 -2.80 15.56
N ALA A 63 13.51 -3.09 15.36
CA ALA A 63 13.97 -3.98 14.30
C ALA A 63 13.37 -5.41 14.39
N SER A 64 12.97 -5.85 15.59
CA SER A 64 12.34 -7.15 15.86
C SER A 64 10.81 -7.15 15.75
N ASP A 65 10.16 -6.00 15.53
CA ASP A 65 8.71 -5.90 15.51
C ASP A 65 8.11 -6.60 14.29
N ALA A 66 7.57 -7.80 14.49
CA ALA A 66 6.97 -8.63 13.46
C ALA A 66 5.47 -8.38 13.25
N VAL A 67 4.87 -7.38 13.92
CA VAL A 67 3.44 -7.11 13.79
C VAL A 67 3.10 -6.55 12.41
N THR A 68 2.23 -7.25 11.70
CA THR A 68 1.78 -6.91 10.35
C THR A 68 0.26 -6.77 10.25
N ALA A 69 -0.19 -6.00 9.26
CA ALA A 69 -1.59 -5.90 8.87
C ALA A 69 -1.73 -6.01 7.34
N ASN A 70 -2.85 -6.58 6.91
CA ASN A 70 -3.22 -6.62 5.50
C ASN A 70 -3.63 -5.20 5.06
N GLY A 71 -2.96 -4.66 4.05
CA GLY A 71 -3.26 -3.38 3.42
C GLY A 71 -4.19 -3.48 2.22
N GLY A 72 -4.56 -4.69 1.79
CA GLY A 72 -5.41 -4.98 0.64
C GLY A 72 -4.65 -5.68 -0.50
N GLU A 73 -5.39 -5.98 -1.56
CA GLU A 73 -4.85 -6.50 -2.82
C GLU A 73 -5.16 -5.51 -3.95
N PHE A 74 -4.14 -5.18 -4.74
CA PHE A 74 -4.21 -4.08 -5.71
C PHE A 74 -3.58 -4.47 -7.05
N GLY A 75 -4.06 -3.84 -8.13
CA GLY A 75 -3.47 -4.02 -9.45
C GLY A 75 -2.08 -3.37 -9.56
N PRO A 76 -1.24 -3.81 -10.52
CA PRO A 76 0.04 -3.16 -10.78
C PRO A 76 -0.16 -1.71 -11.23
N PHE A 77 0.73 -0.83 -10.80
CA PHE A 77 0.73 0.61 -11.09
C PHE A 77 -0.49 1.38 -10.59
N GLN A 78 -1.34 0.74 -9.78
CA GLN A 78 -2.42 1.40 -9.08
C GLN A 78 -1.84 2.31 -7.99
N SER A 79 -2.26 3.57 -7.98
CA SER A 79 -2.01 4.47 -6.84
C SER A 79 -3.00 4.17 -5.72
N VAL A 80 -2.47 3.96 -4.53
CA VAL A 80 -3.21 3.64 -3.32
C VAL A 80 -2.98 4.74 -2.30
N THR A 81 -4.06 5.35 -1.81
CA THR A 81 -4.00 6.22 -0.63
C THR A 81 -3.89 5.36 0.61
N LEU A 82 -2.85 5.60 1.39
CA LEU A 82 -2.50 4.77 2.52
C LEU A 82 -3.30 5.14 3.76
N SER A 83 -3.59 4.11 4.55
CA SER A 83 -4.34 4.23 5.80
C SER A 83 -3.52 5.00 6.84
N ASP A 84 -4.16 5.87 7.62
CA ASP A 84 -3.55 6.40 8.84
C ASP A 84 -3.30 5.24 9.82
N ILE A 85 -2.26 5.34 10.65
CA ILE A 85 -1.88 4.30 11.60
C ILE A 85 -3.02 3.90 12.55
N THR A 86 -3.93 4.83 12.87
CA THR A 86 -5.10 4.59 13.73
C THR A 86 -6.20 3.78 13.04
N SER A 87 -6.15 3.70 11.72
CA SER A 87 -7.07 2.92 10.88
C SER A 87 -6.47 1.61 10.37
N VAL A 88 -5.19 1.33 10.69
CA VAL A 88 -4.51 0.08 10.34
C VAL A 88 -4.73 -1.00 11.40
N GLY A 89 -4.80 -2.25 10.94
CA GLY A 89 -5.00 -3.43 11.77
C GLY A 89 -6.48 -3.75 12.01
N THR A 90 -6.77 -5.01 12.35
CA THR A 90 -8.12 -5.42 12.78
C THR A 90 -8.45 -4.86 14.16
N SER A 91 -9.74 -4.79 14.52
CA SER A 91 -10.17 -4.25 15.83
C SER A 91 -9.49 -4.97 17.00
N GLY A 92 -8.91 -4.19 17.92
CA GLY A 92 -8.32 -4.68 19.17
C GLY A 92 -6.79 -4.65 19.26
N ALA A 93 -6.06 -4.43 18.16
CA ALA A 93 -4.61 -4.21 18.21
C ALA A 93 -4.29 -2.72 18.37
N ASN A 94 -3.43 -2.36 19.33
CA ASN A 94 -2.92 -1.00 19.42
C ASN A 94 -1.71 -0.83 18.48
N TRP A 95 -1.89 -0.02 17.45
CA TRP A 95 -0.86 0.35 16.47
C TRP A 95 -0.21 1.71 16.78
N THR A 96 -0.62 2.39 17.85
CA THR A 96 0.00 3.64 18.33
C THR A 96 1.22 3.41 19.22
N ARG A 97 2.24 4.24 19.04
CA ARG A 97 3.50 4.18 19.79
C ARG A 97 3.60 5.38 20.74
N VAL A 98 3.46 5.14 22.05
CA VAL A 98 3.52 6.20 23.07
C VAL A 98 4.85 6.95 22.99
N GLY A 99 4.80 8.28 22.98
CA GLY A 99 5.97 9.15 22.85
C GLY A 99 6.50 9.31 21.42
N TYR A 100 5.80 8.77 20.41
CA TYR A 100 6.20 8.88 19.02
C TYR A 100 5.04 9.33 18.12
N GLN A 101 5.37 10.14 17.12
CA GLN A 101 4.47 10.56 16.06
C GLN A 101 4.64 9.66 14.85
N PHE A 102 3.53 9.24 14.25
CA PHE A 102 3.52 8.54 12.97
C PHE A 102 3.74 9.53 11.82
N ARG A 103 4.72 9.28 10.95
CA ARG A 103 5.10 10.15 9.82
C ARG A 103 4.67 9.62 8.45
N GLY A 104 3.85 8.57 8.42
CA GLY A 104 3.49 7.87 7.19
C GLY A 104 4.24 6.55 7.03
N TRP A 105 4.11 5.98 5.83
CA TRP A 105 4.64 4.66 5.48
C TRP A 105 5.84 4.77 4.56
N ASN A 106 6.76 3.81 4.59
CA ASN A 106 7.88 3.75 3.65
C ASN A 106 8.25 2.31 3.29
N THR A 107 8.83 2.06 2.12
CA THR A 107 9.41 0.74 1.78
C THR A 107 10.72 0.49 2.52
N ASP A 108 11.42 1.54 2.95
CA ASP A 108 12.60 1.46 3.82
C ASP A 108 12.19 1.68 5.29
N ALA A 109 12.38 0.65 6.12
CA ALA A 109 12.05 0.68 7.54
C ALA A 109 12.87 1.70 8.35
N SER A 110 13.98 2.19 7.80
CA SER A 110 14.89 3.16 8.42
C SER A 110 14.73 4.59 7.89
N ALA A 111 13.75 4.82 7.00
CA ALA A 111 13.52 6.15 6.45
C ALA A 111 13.15 7.16 7.54
N GLY A 112 13.61 8.42 7.40
CA GLY A 112 13.23 9.51 8.30
C GLY A 112 11.82 10.06 8.08
N TRP A 113 11.22 9.77 6.92
CA TRP A 113 9.89 10.25 6.51
C TRP A 113 9.12 9.18 5.73
N GLY A 114 7.81 9.16 5.93
CA GLY A 114 6.89 8.34 5.14
C GLY A 114 6.19 9.11 4.03
N PHE A 115 5.55 8.38 3.14
CA PHE A 115 4.60 8.88 2.16
C PHE A 115 3.17 8.50 2.55
N MET A 116 2.20 9.23 1.98
CA MET A 116 0.76 9.02 2.20
C MET A 116 0.06 8.32 1.04
N ASP A 117 0.70 8.31 -0.14
CA ASP A 117 0.24 7.57 -1.32
C ASP A 117 1.37 6.65 -1.80
N TYR A 118 0.99 5.52 -2.37
CA TYR A 118 1.93 4.52 -2.90
C TYR A 118 1.45 3.97 -4.24
N THR A 119 2.34 3.93 -5.22
CA THR A 119 2.06 3.27 -6.50
C THR A 119 2.55 1.82 -6.42
N MET A 120 1.62 0.88 -6.57
CA MET A 120 1.93 -0.54 -6.51
C MET A 120 2.88 -0.96 -7.64
N PRO A 121 3.93 -1.75 -7.35
CA PRO A 121 4.77 -2.33 -8.37
C PRO A 121 4.08 -3.55 -9.01
N TYR A 122 4.74 -4.16 -9.99
CA TYR A 122 4.37 -5.49 -10.45
C TYR A 122 4.88 -6.55 -9.46
N GLY A 123 4.18 -6.71 -8.35
CA GLY A 123 4.55 -7.63 -7.29
C GLY A 123 3.99 -7.24 -5.92
N PRO A 124 4.14 -8.12 -4.91
CA PRO A 124 3.77 -7.82 -3.54
C PRO A 124 4.62 -6.68 -2.97
N SER A 125 4.04 -5.90 -2.05
CA SER A 125 4.73 -4.79 -1.38
C SER A 125 4.63 -4.89 0.14
N SER A 126 5.72 -4.49 0.80
CA SER A 126 5.78 -4.28 2.25
C SER A 126 6.09 -2.82 2.54
N LEU A 127 5.31 -2.23 3.42
CA LEU A 127 5.49 -0.86 3.91
C LEU A 127 5.66 -0.87 5.42
N TYR A 128 6.55 -0.03 5.91
CA TYR A 128 6.92 0.10 7.31
C TYR A 128 6.45 1.46 7.83
N ALA A 129 5.84 1.48 9.00
CA ALA A 129 5.48 2.72 9.66
C ALA A 129 6.76 3.48 10.04
N ILE A 130 6.80 4.77 9.74
CA ILE A 130 7.90 5.64 10.14
C ILE A 130 7.47 6.43 11.38
N TRP A 131 8.30 6.37 12.42
CA TRP A 131 8.03 6.97 13.72
C TRP A 131 9.09 8.02 14.06
N ALA A 132 8.67 9.19 14.51
CA ALA A 132 9.56 10.17 15.13
C ALA A 132 9.29 10.26 16.62
N ALA A 133 10.35 10.26 17.44
CA ALA A 133 10.21 10.54 18.87
C ALA A 133 9.73 11.98 19.07
N MET A 134 8.80 12.16 20.02
CA MET A 134 8.32 13.47 20.43
C MET A 134 9.11 13.97 21.64
N TYR A 135 9.41 15.27 21.66
CA TYR A 135 10.14 15.97 22.71
C TYR A 135 9.33 17.17 23.23
N ALA A 136 9.53 17.52 24.50
CA ALA A 136 9.01 18.75 25.08
C ALA A 136 10.11 19.83 25.06
N ILE A 137 9.70 21.10 24.90
CA ILE A 137 10.60 22.24 25.04
C ILE A 137 10.51 22.75 26.48
N GLU A 138 11.67 22.89 27.12
CA GLU A 138 11.80 23.49 28.45
C GLU A 138 12.65 24.77 28.34
N TYR A 139 12.13 25.86 28.89
CA TYR A 139 12.83 27.14 28.94
C TYR A 139 13.56 27.27 30.28
N ASP A 140 14.76 27.84 30.26
CA ASP A 140 15.49 28.21 31.47
C ASP A 140 15.32 29.71 31.73
N GLY A 141 14.91 30.08 32.94
CA GLY A 141 14.82 31.47 33.38
C GLY A 141 16.17 32.18 33.53
N ASN A 142 17.28 31.45 33.35
CA ASN A 142 18.65 31.95 33.32
C ASN A 142 19.03 32.84 34.53
N GLY A 143 18.52 32.49 35.71
CA GLY A 143 18.80 33.21 36.96
C GLY A 143 18.06 34.55 37.13
N ALA A 144 16.95 34.78 36.41
CA ALA A 144 16.16 36.00 36.52
C ALA A 144 15.69 36.30 37.96
N ASP A 145 15.72 37.59 38.34
CA ASP A 145 15.28 38.13 39.63
C ASP A 145 13.80 38.58 39.62
N GLY A 146 13.08 38.37 38.50
CA GLY A 146 11.64 38.58 38.33
C GLY A 146 11.10 37.98 37.02
N GLY A 147 9.76 37.86 36.91
CA GLY A 147 9.06 37.25 35.76
C GLY A 147 8.76 35.76 35.92
N THR A 148 7.99 35.16 35.01
CA THR A 148 7.74 33.71 34.94
C THR A 148 8.41 33.11 33.72
N VAL A 149 9.08 31.97 33.90
CA VAL A 149 9.64 31.20 32.79
C VAL A 149 8.51 30.77 31.83
N PRO A 150 8.63 31.02 30.52
CA PRO A 150 7.63 30.58 29.55
C PRO A 150 7.43 29.06 29.59
N VAL A 151 6.19 28.62 29.37
CA VAL A 151 5.84 27.19 29.28
C VAL A 151 5.31 26.92 27.88
N ASP A 152 5.90 25.93 27.20
CA ASP A 152 5.35 25.41 25.95
C ASP A 152 4.68 24.05 26.22
N PRO A 153 3.34 23.96 26.13
CA PRO A 153 2.62 22.72 26.38
C PRO A 153 2.66 21.74 25.19
N GLN A 154 3.25 22.13 24.06
CA GLN A 154 3.29 21.32 22.84
C GLN A 154 4.46 20.32 22.87
N ALA A 155 4.23 19.13 22.29
CA ALA A 155 5.30 18.19 21.98
C ALA A 155 5.65 18.25 20.49
N TYR A 156 6.93 18.11 20.16
CA TYR A 156 7.46 18.26 18.81
C TYR A 156 8.26 17.03 18.39
N ALA A 157 8.14 16.64 17.12
CA ALA A 157 9.05 15.68 16.53
C ALA A 157 10.29 16.37 15.94
N GLU A 158 11.37 15.62 15.75
CA GLU A 158 12.56 16.12 15.05
C GLU A 158 12.18 16.61 13.63
N GLY A 159 12.43 17.88 13.36
CA GLY A 159 12.12 18.54 12.08
C GLY A 159 10.80 19.32 12.06
N ASP A 160 10.02 19.30 13.13
CA ASP A 160 8.87 20.19 13.28
C ASP A 160 9.32 21.65 13.50
N ALA A 161 8.54 22.60 13.00
CA ALA A 161 8.77 24.01 13.28
C ALA A 161 8.31 24.32 14.71
N VAL A 162 9.23 24.77 15.56
CA VAL A 162 8.95 25.24 16.91
C VAL A 162 8.74 26.75 16.86
N THR A 163 7.63 27.24 17.42
CA THR A 163 7.43 28.67 17.65
C THR A 163 7.76 28.95 19.10
N VAL A 164 8.75 29.80 19.35
CA VAL A 164 9.15 30.16 20.71
C VAL A 164 7.97 30.86 21.41
N ALA A 165 7.64 30.42 22.62
CA ALA A 165 6.61 31.06 23.41
C ALA A 165 6.98 32.55 23.60
N PRO A 166 6.04 33.49 23.39
CA PRO A 166 6.36 34.90 23.54
C PRO A 166 6.83 35.16 24.98
N ASP A 167 7.93 35.90 25.14
CA ASP A 167 8.22 36.57 26.41
C ASP A 167 7.00 37.45 26.71
N GLU A 168 6.30 37.24 27.82
CA GLU A 168 5.32 38.21 28.31
C GLU A 168 6.13 39.43 28.81
N PRO A 169 6.15 40.57 28.10
CA PRO A 169 6.75 41.78 28.63
C PRO A 169 5.69 42.46 29.48
N THR A 170 5.83 42.40 30.82
CA THR A 170 5.04 43.27 31.72
C THR A 170 5.61 44.68 31.75
#